data_AF-A0A1U7YP68-F1
#
_entry.id   AF-A0A1U7YP68-F1
#
_cell.length_a   1.000
_cell.length_b   1.000
_cell.length_c   1.000
_cell.angle_alpha   90.00
_cell.angle_beta   90.00
_cell.angle_gamma   90.00
#
_symmetry.space_group_name_H-M   'P 1'
#
loop_
_entity.id
_entity.type
_entity.pdbx_description
1 polymer ?
#
loop_
_entity_poly.entity_id
_entity_poly.type
_entity_poly.pdbx_seq_one_letter_code
_entity_poly.pdbx_strand_id
1 'polypeptide(L)'
;MLSTLAKAGLIPLAPTTSQAGGGAQTPTTRTPEQRAHVDQAPESHRDAWCVEFEQLRQGSMTVSEYAVRFSDLARHAPALVATFSERICRFIEGFNPCIRFSMARELEMDIAYQQVVGIARRLEDMWSPET
;
A
#
# COMPACT_ATOMS: atom_id res chain seq x y z
N MET A 1 -44.14 -2.25 58.75
CA MET A 1 -45.41 -2.88 59.17
C MET A 1 -46.02 -3.53 57.94
N LEU A 2 -46.16 -4.87 57.94
CA LEU A 2 -47.23 -5.67 57.30
C LEU A 2 -47.47 -5.45 55.78
N SER A 3 -47.62 -6.41 54.88
CA SER A 3 -47.89 -7.86 54.89
C SER A 3 -48.31 -8.16 53.42
N THR A 4 -47.88 -9.27 52.78
CA THR A 4 -48.79 -10.40 52.42
C THR A 4 -49.65 -10.15 51.15
N LEU A 5 -49.93 -11.06 50.20
CA LEU A 5 -49.88 -12.51 50.06
C LEU A 5 -49.74 -12.91 48.57
N ALA A 6 -49.29 -14.14 48.38
CA ALA A 6 -49.12 -14.95 47.18
C ALA A 6 -50.27 -15.01 46.16
N LYS A 7 -49.92 -15.46 44.94
CA LYS A 7 -50.61 -16.63 44.37
C LYS A 7 -49.65 -17.53 43.58
N ALA A 8 -49.55 -18.76 44.07
CA ALA A 8 -48.88 -19.89 43.45
C ALA A 8 -49.73 -20.53 42.34
N GLY A 9 -49.07 -21.29 41.46
CA GLY A 9 -49.68 -22.13 40.43
C GLY A 9 -48.62 -22.55 39.41
N LEU A 10 -47.67 -23.38 39.81
CA LEU A 10 -47.65 -24.85 39.62
C LEU A 10 -47.18 -25.26 38.22
N ILE A 11 -46.03 -25.90 38.23
CA ILE A 11 -45.23 -26.44 37.12
C ILE A 11 -45.87 -27.76 36.63
N PRO A 12 -45.65 -28.16 35.37
CA PRO A 12 -45.43 -29.57 35.09
C PRO A 12 -44.01 -29.82 34.51
N LEU A 13 -43.29 -30.70 35.22
CA LEU A 13 -42.03 -31.33 34.83
C LEU A 13 -42.22 -32.24 33.61
N ALA A 14 -41.23 -32.26 32.71
CA ALA A 14 -40.71 -33.46 32.05
C ALA A 14 -39.40 -33.13 31.31
N PRO A 15 -38.58 -34.11 30.92
CA PRO A 15 -37.87 -35.05 31.78
C PRO A 15 -36.34 -34.80 31.74
N THR A 16 -35.68 -35.34 32.75
CA THR A 16 -34.26 -35.22 33.07
C THR A 16 -33.35 -35.84 32.02
N THR A 17 -32.31 -35.07 31.65
CA THR A 17 -31.13 -35.50 30.89
C THR A 17 -30.49 -36.74 31.51
N SER A 18 -30.41 -37.81 30.71
CA SER A 18 -29.66 -39.02 31.01
C SER A 18 -28.15 -38.77 30.94
N GLN A 19 -27.47 -39.13 32.01
CA GLN A 19 -26.03 -39.11 32.20
C GLN A 19 -25.32 -40.11 31.26
N ALA A 20 -24.23 -39.69 30.60
CA ALA A 20 -23.11 -40.56 30.21
C ALA A 20 -21.92 -39.69 29.79
N GLY A 21 -20.76 -39.92 30.40
CA GLY A 21 -19.55 -39.16 30.14
C GLY A 21 -18.78 -39.60 28.89
N GLY A 22 -17.82 -38.76 28.50
CA GLY A 22 -16.58 -39.16 27.85
C GLY A 22 -16.57 -39.16 26.32
N GLY A 23 -15.64 -38.37 25.76
CA GLY A 23 -15.01 -38.67 24.47
C GLY A 23 -15.32 -37.71 23.33
N ALA A 24 -14.25 -37.07 22.85
CA ALA A 24 -14.05 -36.30 21.62
C ALA A 24 -15.12 -36.38 20.51
N GLN A 25 -15.47 -35.21 19.93
CA GLN A 25 -15.21 -34.84 18.52
C GLN A 25 -16.05 -33.62 18.11
N THR A 26 -15.39 -32.58 17.59
CA THR A 26 -16.00 -31.56 16.73
C THR A 26 -16.30 -32.16 15.35
N PRO A 27 -17.35 -31.68 14.63
CA PRO A 27 -17.06 -30.83 13.47
C PRO A 27 -18.12 -29.74 13.16
N THR A 28 -17.62 -28.51 12.98
CA THR A 28 -17.84 -27.54 11.88
C THR A 28 -19.23 -27.28 11.28
N THR A 29 -19.65 -26.00 11.28
CA THR A 29 -20.17 -25.21 10.13
C THR A 29 -20.21 -23.73 10.55
N ARG A 30 -19.13 -22.95 10.36
CA ARG A 30 -18.86 -21.97 9.26
C ARG A 30 -20.05 -21.02 9.02
N THR A 31 -19.96 -19.69 9.14
CA THR A 31 -19.00 -18.78 8.47
C THR A 31 -19.20 -17.33 8.99
N PRO A 32 -18.14 -16.56 9.29
CA PRO A 32 -18.17 -15.11 9.34
C PRO A 32 -17.37 -14.55 8.16
N GLU A 33 -17.98 -14.45 6.98
CA GLU A 33 -17.35 -13.77 5.84
C GLU A 33 -18.31 -12.75 5.25
N GLN A 34 -18.31 -11.56 5.85
CA GLN A 34 -18.87 -10.37 5.20
C GLN A 34 -17.84 -9.25 5.21
N ARG A 35 -17.15 -9.20 4.05
CA ARG A 35 -16.64 -8.02 3.36
C ARG A 35 -15.39 -7.36 3.95
N ALA A 36 -14.28 -8.08 3.84
CA ALA A 36 -13.06 -7.45 3.35
C ALA A 36 -13.10 -7.49 1.81
N HIS A 37 -13.81 -6.54 1.19
CA HIS A 37 -13.49 -6.16 -0.19
C HIS A 37 -12.38 -5.12 -0.10
N VAL A 38 -11.20 -5.54 0.35
CA VAL A 38 -10.01 -4.78 0.04
C VAL A 38 -9.66 -5.23 -1.37
N ASP A 39 -9.69 -4.28 -2.30
CA ASP A 39 -9.17 -4.37 -3.65
C ASP A 39 -7.68 -4.75 -3.59
N GLN A 40 -7.41 -6.00 -3.25
CA GLN A 40 -6.09 -6.59 -3.27
C GLN A 40 -5.92 -7.13 -4.67
N ALA A 41 -5.35 -6.29 -5.54
CA ALA A 41 -4.71 -6.77 -6.75
C ALA A 41 -3.86 -8.01 -6.39
N PRO A 42 -3.91 -9.10 -7.18
CA PRO A 42 -3.13 -10.31 -6.91
C PRO A 42 -1.68 -9.93 -6.65
N GLU A 43 -1.01 -10.53 -5.66
CA GLU A 43 0.37 -10.19 -5.29
C GLU A 43 1.30 -10.15 -6.51
N SER A 44 1.06 -11.03 -7.49
CA SER A 44 1.74 -11.06 -8.79
C SER A 44 1.67 -9.75 -9.60
N HIS A 45 0.57 -9.00 -9.54
CA HIS A 45 0.48 -7.69 -10.20
C HIS A 45 1.30 -6.64 -9.44
N ARG A 46 1.29 -6.66 -8.10
CA ARG A 46 2.08 -5.73 -7.29
C ARG A 46 3.57 -5.94 -7.51
N ASP A 47 4.01 -7.20 -7.60
CA ASP A 47 5.39 -7.55 -7.90
C ASP A 47 5.79 -7.06 -9.30
N ALA A 48 4.91 -7.20 -10.30
CA ALA A 48 5.16 -6.69 -11.64
C ALA A 48 5.33 -5.15 -11.67
N TRP A 49 4.50 -4.41 -10.92
CA TRP A 49 4.62 -2.95 -10.80
C TRP A 49 5.91 -2.53 -10.07
N CYS A 50 6.32 -3.26 -9.04
CA CYS A 50 7.60 -3.03 -8.37
C CYS A 50 8.77 -3.22 -9.33
N VAL A 51 8.75 -4.31 -10.11
CA VAL A 51 9.78 -4.63 -11.11
C VAL A 51 9.82 -3.59 -12.23
N GLU A 52 8.66 -3.10 -12.69
CA GLU A 52 8.60 -2.01 -13.69
C GLU A 52 9.16 -0.70 -13.11
N PHE A 53 8.84 -0.40 -11.85
CA PHE A 53 9.29 0.83 -11.22
C PHE A 53 10.80 0.84 -10.93
N GLU A 54 11.38 -0.29 -10.54
CA GLU A 54 12.82 -0.44 -10.33
C GLU A 54 13.62 -0.26 -11.63
N GLN A 55 13.07 -0.78 -12.73
CA GLN A 55 13.67 -0.68 -14.06
C GLN A 55 13.37 0.64 -14.77
N LEU A 56 12.53 1.50 -14.20
CA LEU A 56 12.18 2.77 -14.83
C LEU A 56 13.44 3.64 -14.98
N ARG A 57 13.76 3.98 -16.23
CA ARG A 57 14.82 4.91 -16.62
C ARG A 57 14.24 5.97 -17.54
N GLN A 58 14.80 7.18 -17.50
CA GLN A 58 14.41 8.27 -18.39
C GLN A 58 14.57 7.85 -19.86
N GLY A 59 15.68 7.22 -20.21
CA GLY A 59 15.91 6.75 -21.58
C GLY A 59 15.83 7.90 -22.58
N SER A 60 14.91 7.79 -23.55
CA SER A 60 14.61 8.82 -24.55
C SER A 60 13.43 9.73 -24.17
N MET A 61 12.83 9.55 -23.00
CA MET A 61 11.75 10.42 -22.51
C MET A 61 12.32 11.77 -22.08
N THR A 62 11.54 12.82 -22.28
CA THR A 62 11.81 14.11 -21.64
C THR A 62 11.70 13.95 -20.11
N VAL A 63 12.32 14.86 -19.35
CA VAL A 63 12.20 14.88 -17.88
C VAL A 63 10.73 14.93 -17.44
N SER A 64 9.88 15.64 -18.18
CA SER A 64 8.45 15.78 -17.88
C SER A 64 7.69 14.46 -18.06
N GLU A 65 7.90 13.77 -19.18
CA GLU A 65 7.30 12.46 -19.44
C GLU A 65 7.77 11.42 -18.43
N TYR A 66 9.06 11.43 -18.10
CA TYR A 66 9.63 10.58 -17.06
C TYR A 66 8.99 10.86 -15.69
N ALA A 67 8.80 12.12 -15.30
CA ALA A 67 8.17 12.48 -14.03
C ALA A 67 6.70 12.02 -13.93
N VAL A 68 5.96 12.08 -15.03
CA VAL A 68 4.58 11.56 -15.11
C VAL A 68 4.58 10.04 -14.91
N ARG A 69 5.41 9.31 -15.66
CA ARG A 69 5.54 7.84 -15.55
C ARG A 69 6.00 7.40 -14.16
N PHE A 70 6.98 8.10 -13.60
CA PHE A 70 7.47 7.85 -12.25
C PHE A 70 6.35 8.04 -11.21
N SER A 71 5.57 9.12 -11.32
CA SER A 71 4.48 9.41 -10.39
C SER A 71 3.34 8.40 -10.50
N ASP A 72 3.10 7.86 -11.69
CA ASP A 72 2.11 6.81 -11.91
C ASP A 72 2.52 5.49 -11.26
N LEU A 73 3.75 5.02 -11.53
CA LEU A 73 4.30 3.80 -10.93
C LEU A 73 4.46 3.89 -9.40
N ALA A 74 4.83 5.07 -8.89
CA ALA A 74 4.89 5.33 -7.45
C ALA A 74 3.54 5.12 -6.73
N ARG A 75 2.41 5.33 -7.42
CA ARG A 75 1.07 5.08 -6.86
C ARG A 75 0.81 3.58 -6.67
N HIS A 76 1.36 2.76 -7.56
CA HIS A 76 1.19 1.30 -7.53
C HIS A 76 2.22 0.60 -6.63
N ALA A 77 3.40 1.19 -6.44
CA ALA A 77 4.47 0.66 -5.60
C ALA A 77 4.93 1.68 -4.52
N PRO A 78 4.04 2.10 -3.60
CA PRO A 78 4.39 3.07 -2.56
C PRO A 78 5.48 2.56 -1.60
N ALA A 79 5.63 1.23 -1.46
CA ALA A 79 6.69 0.62 -0.66
C ALA A 79 8.10 0.94 -1.18
N LEU A 80 8.26 1.19 -2.48
CA LEU A 80 9.56 1.55 -3.03
C LEU A 80 9.91 3.00 -2.69
N VAL A 81 8.93 3.91 -2.59
CA VAL A 81 9.13 5.35 -2.33
C VAL A 81 8.43 5.78 -1.04
N ALA A 82 8.66 5.01 0.03
CA ALA A 82 7.95 5.16 1.30
C ALA A 82 8.23 6.52 1.97
N THR A 83 9.46 7.01 1.82
CA THR A 83 9.88 8.33 2.30
C THR A 83 10.07 9.31 1.15
N PHE A 84 9.99 10.59 1.50
CA PHE A 84 10.23 11.67 0.57
C PHE A 84 11.67 11.63 -0.01
N SER A 85 12.66 11.33 0.83
CA SER A 85 14.06 11.20 0.41
C SER A 85 14.25 10.01 -0.53
N GLU A 86 13.67 8.84 -0.25
CA GLU A 86 13.72 7.68 -1.17
C GLU A 86 13.06 7.98 -2.52
N ARG A 87 11.96 8.75 -2.50
CA ARG A 87 11.31 9.22 -3.73
C ARG A 87 12.25 10.07 -4.58
N ILE A 88 12.96 11.02 -3.96
CA ILE A 88 13.93 11.88 -4.65
C ILE A 88 15.11 11.06 -5.15
N CYS A 89 15.73 10.26 -4.29
CA CYS A 89 16.90 9.44 -4.66
C CYS A 89 16.59 8.57 -5.87
N ARG A 90 15.48 7.83 -5.85
CA ARG A 90 15.11 6.96 -6.97
C ARG A 90 14.78 7.74 -8.24
N PHE A 91 14.15 8.92 -8.11
CA PHE A 91 13.89 9.78 -9.26
C PHE A 91 15.20 10.26 -9.92
N ILE A 92 16.20 10.62 -9.13
CA ILE A 92 17.52 11.05 -9.62
C ILE A 92 18.29 9.87 -10.24
N GLU A 93 18.22 8.69 -9.62
CA GLU A 93 18.90 7.48 -10.09
C GLU A 93 18.43 7.04 -11.48
N GLY A 94 17.16 7.28 -11.81
CA GLY A 94 16.60 6.91 -13.10
C GLY A 94 16.93 7.85 -14.26
N PHE A 95 17.56 9.01 -14.01
CA PHE A 95 18.01 9.90 -15.06
C PHE A 95 19.22 9.37 -15.85
N ASN A 96 19.40 9.88 -17.07
CA ASN A 96 20.62 9.64 -17.84
C ASN A 96 21.87 10.12 -17.06
N PRO A 97 23.03 9.44 -17.15
CA PRO A 97 24.27 9.82 -16.46
C PRO A 97 24.62 11.31 -16.47
N CYS A 98 24.36 12.03 -17.56
CA CYS A 98 24.67 13.45 -17.69
C CYS A 98 23.85 14.34 -16.72
N ILE A 99 22.53 14.18 -16.74
CA ILE A 99 21.61 14.90 -15.85
C ILE A 99 21.85 14.46 -14.40
N ARG A 100 22.05 13.17 -14.17
CA ARG A 100 22.32 12.61 -12.84
C ARG A 100 23.59 13.19 -12.20
N PHE A 101 24.69 13.27 -12.96
CA PHE A 101 25.95 13.84 -12.48
C PHE A 101 25.80 15.33 -12.13
N SER A 102 25.06 16.07 -12.96
CA SER A 102 24.80 17.49 -12.72
C SER A 102 23.91 17.69 -11.49
N MET A 103 22.87 16.87 -11.30
CA MET A 103 21.99 16.88 -10.14
C MET A 103 22.75 16.56 -8.84
N ALA A 104 23.62 15.56 -8.84
CA ALA A 104 24.46 15.21 -7.69
C ALA A 104 25.38 16.37 -7.26
N ARG A 105 25.68 17.30 -8.17
CA ARG A 105 26.49 18.49 -7.90
C ARG A 105 25.67 19.67 -7.38
N GLU A 106 24.36 19.69 -7.61
CA GLU A 106 23.46 20.81 -7.27
C GLU A 106 22.53 20.55 -6.07
N LEU A 107 22.38 19.30 -5.63
CA LEU A 107 21.37 18.93 -4.62
C LEU A 107 21.99 18.56 -3.26
N GLU A 108 21.66 19.35 -2.24
CA GLU A 108 21.52 18.86 -0.86
C GLU A 108 20.16 18.16 -0.74
N MET A 109 20.08 17.00 -0.08
CA MET A 109 18.92 16.09 -0.10
C MET A 109 17.66 16.59 0.65
N ASP A 110 17.54 17.89 0.92
CA ASP A 110 16.46 18.53 1.69
C ASP A 110 15.57 19.48 0.87
N ILE A 111 15.46 19.29 -0.46
CA ILE A 111 14.61 20.14 -1.31
C ILE A 111 13.32 19.46 -1.79
N ALA A 112 12.29 20.25 -2.11
CA ALA A 112 10.97 19.74 -2.52
C ALA A 112 11.03 18.98 -3.87
N TYR A 113 10.22 17.92 -4.06
CA TYR A 113 10.22 17.09 -5.29
C TYR A 113 10.00 17.92 -6.55
N GLN A 114 9.14 18.94 -6.48
CA GLN A 114 8.89 19.86 -7.59
C GLN A 114 10.14 20.67 -7.98
N GLN A 115 10.99 21.03 -7.01
CA GLN A 115 12.24 21.72 -7.27
C GLN A 115 13.23 20.79 -7.98
N VAL A 116 13.28 19.51 -7.59
CA VAL A 116 14.08 18.47 -8.26
C VAL A 116 13.71 18.34 -9.74
N VAL A 117 12.40 18.25 -10.05
CA VAL A 117 11.90 18.22 -11.44
C VAL A 117 12.30 19.49 -12.20
N GLY A 118 12.18 20.65 -11.55
CA GLY A 118 12.54 21.94 -12.15
C GLY A 118 14.03 22.07 -12.48
N ILE A 119 14.92 21.57 -11.61
CA ILE A 119 16.37 21.53 -11.86
C ILE A 119 16.69 20.56 -13.00
N ALA A 120 16.13 19.35 -12.96
CA ALA A 120 16.35 18.34 -14.00
C ALA A 120 15.97 18.85 -15.39
N ARG A 121 14.83 19.56 -15.53
CA ARG A 121 14.42 20.17 -16.80
C ARG A 121 15.41 21.22 -17.31
N ARG A 122 15.91 22.10 -16.44
CA ARG A 122 16.91 23.11 -16.84
C ARG A 122 18.22 22.47 -17.32
N LEU A 123 18.60 21.36 -16.69
CA LEU A 123 19.78 20.60 -17.10
C LEU A 123 19.54 19.88 -18.43
N GLU A 124 18.34 19.36 -18.68
CA GLU A 124 17.95 18.80 -19.97
C GLU A 124 18.06 19.84 -21.09
N ASP A 125 17.49 21.04 -20.91
CA ASP A 125 17.57 22.14 -21.88
C ASP A 125 19.03 22.57 -22.17
N MET A 126 19.89 22.53 -21.14
CA MET A 126 21.30 22.90 -21.28
C MET A 126 22.14 21.83 -22.01
N TRP A 127 21.79 20.55 -21.85
CA TRP A 127 22.53 19.42 -22.44
C TRP A 127 21.90 18.90 -23.75
N SER A 128 20.70 19.35 -24.08
CA SER A 128 20.00 19.07 -25.33
C SER A 128 19.51 20.38 -25.96
N PRO A 129 20.39 21.22 -26.53
CA PRO A 129 20.03 22.50 -27.13
C PRO A 129 19.23 22.38 -28.45
N GLU A 130 18.78 21.19 -28.82
CA GLU A 130 18.05 20.91 -30.07
C GLU A 130 16.64 20.43 -29.77
N THR A 131 15.72 21.37 -29.58
CA THR A 131 14.26 21.21 -29.76
C THR A 131 13.74 22.49 -30.38
#